data_AF-A0A432HMV3-F1
#
_entry.id   AF-A0A432HMV3-F1
#
_cell.length_a   1.000
_cell.length_b   1.000
_cell.length_c   1.000
_cell.angle_alpha   90.00
_cell.angle_beta   90.00
_cell.angle_gamma   90.00
#
_symmetry.space_group_name_H-M   'P 1'
#
loop_
_entity.id
_entity.type
_entity.pdbx_description
1 polymer ?
#
loop_
_entity_poly.entity_id
_entity_poly.type
_entity_poly.pdbx_seq_one_letter_code
_entity_poly.pdbx_strand_id
1 'polypeptide(L)'
;MKKDDLTSVKHIGPARLKQLHKNGITTIEQLRKTPVRELARIKSIGGYYAIRIKEALAALDSRQTAAAPEPAVQTTEKTAGLSQDTKKSLKKLTRRLNSAREKLKPLWKKKYLALYIDFKKQSNKAIRRIKKIEKKQGLLTDQEMEKIINRSDALRQRLKTGARKPKKKTFKKLTREIKSFSAKLKAPKA
;
A
#
# COMPACT_ATOMS: atom_id res chain seq x y z
N MET A 1 -1.31 16.15 41.44
CA MET A 1 -1.80 16.22 40.05
C MET A 1 -0.62 16.36 39.09
N LYS A 2 -0.41 15.42 38.17
CA LYS A 2 0.37 15.61 36.93
C LYS A 2 -0.23 14.72 35.85
N LYS A 3 -1.27 15.19 35.16
CA LYS A 3 -1.96 14.45 34.08
C LYS A 3 -1.23 14.56 32.73
N ASP A 4 -0.17 15.36 32.65
CA ASP A 4 0.52 15.72 31.41
C ASP A 4 1.94 15.15 31.29
N ASP A 5 2.26 14.09 32.04
CA ASP A 5 3.57 13.47 31.92
C ASP A 5 3.64 12.60 30.66
N LEU A 6 4.44 13.05 29.68
CA LEU A 6 4.71 12.33 28.43
C LEU A 6 5.23 10.90 28.68
N THR A 7 5.86 10.64 29.83
CA THR A 7 6.32 9.28 30.19
C THR A 7 5.18 8.30 30.45
N SER A 8 3.96 8.80 30.71
CA SER A 8 2.76 7.96 30.87
C SER A 8 2.32 7.31 29.55
N VAL A 9 2.80 7.81 28.41
CA VAL A 9 2.47 7.26 27.10
C VAL A 9 3.37 6.06 26.80
N LYS A 10 2.74 4.91 26.55
CA LYS A 10 3.45 3.68 26.17
C LYS A 10 4.37 3.95 24.98
N HIS A 11 5.61 3.48 25.09
CA HIS A 11 6.70 3.67 24.12
C HIS A 11 7.46 5.01 24.17
N ILE A 12 7.15 5.91 25.10
CA ILE A 12 7.98 7.08 25.41
C ILE A 12 8.91 6.75 26.58
N GLY A 13 10.16 6.40 26.26
CA GLY A 13 11.22 6.24 27.26
C GLY A 13 12.04 7.53 27.45
N PRO A 14 12.95 7.57 28.43
CA PRO A 14 13.73 8.78 28.77
C PRO A 14 14.53 9.34 27.59
N ALA A 15 15.08 8.47 26.73
CA ALA A 15 15.78 8.89 25.52
C ALA A 15 14.86 9.62 24.52
N ARG A 16 13.61 9.17 24.37
CA ARG A 16 12.63 9.79 23.45
C ARG A 16 12.03 11.05 24.05
N LEU A 17 11.80 11.06 25.36
CA LEU A 17 11.35 12.23 26.11
C LEU A 17 12.30 13.42 25.90
N LYS A 18 13.62 13.19 26.07
CA LYS A 18 14.64 14.23 25.85
C LYS A 18 14.59 14.81 24.43
N GLN A 19 14.31 13.97 23.43
CA GLN A 19 14.19 14.41 22.04
C GLN A 19 12.88 15.17 21.78
N LEU A 20 11.77 14.76 22.40
CA LEU A 20 10.49 15.47 22.31
C LEU A 20 10.60 16.87 22.91
N HIS A 21 11.19 16.99 24.11
CA HIS A 21 11.42 18.30 24.74
C HIS A 21 12.34 19.18 23.89
N LYS A 22 13.40 18.61 23.30
CA LYS A 22 14.30 19.33 22.38
C LYS A 22 13.58 19.85 21.13
N ASN A 23 12.49 19.20 20.71
CA ASN A 23 11.66 19.62 19.58
C ASN A 23 10.43 20.43 20.03
N GLY A 24 10.42 20.94 21.28
CA GLY A 24 9.35 21.79 21.81
C GLY A 24 8.05 21.07 22.17
N ILE A 25 8.05 19.73 22.19
CA ILE A 25 6.88 18.94 22.60
C ILE A 25 7.07 18.56 24.06
N THR A 26 6.39 19.29 24.94
CA THR A 26 6.46 19.10 26.40
C THR A 26 5.16 18.56 26.98
N THR A 27 4.05 18.65 26.25
CA THR A 27 2.72 18.22 26.72
C THR A 27 2.10 17.13 25.85
N ILE A 28 1.20 16.35 26.46
CA ILE A 28 0.43 15.31 25.75
C ILE A 28 -0.45 15.93 24.66
N GLU A 29 -1.02 17.12 24.90
CA GLU A 29 -1.83 17.83 23.90
C GLU A 29 -1.03 18.25 22.67
N GLN A 30 0.19 18.76 22.86
CA GLN A 30 1.09 19.05 21.75
C GLN A 30 1.42 17.78 20.97
N LEU A 31 1.73 16.68 21.68
CA LEU A 31 1.99 15.39 21.06
C LEU A 31 0.77 14.86 20.28
N ARG A 32 -0.47 15.18 20.69
CA ARG A 32 -1.70 14.88 19.95
C ARG A 32 -1.83 15.72 18.67
N LYS A 33 -1.54 17.01 18.75
CA LYS A 33 -1.62 17.93 17.60
C LYS A 33 -0.52 17.66 16.57
N THR A 34 0.67 17.22 16.99
CA THR A 34 1.77 16.92 16.07
C THR A 34 1.45 15.73 15.15
N PRO A 35 1.53 15.86 13.82
CA PRO A 35 1.27 14.76 12.91
C PRO A 35 2.38 13.69 12.97
N VAL A 36 2.03 12.44 12.65
CA VAL A 36 2.98 11.29 12.63
C VAL A 36 4.24 11.58 11.82
N ARG A 37 4.10 12.34 10.72
CA ARG A 37 5.21 12.69 9.82
C ARG A 37 6.26 13.56 10.50
N GLU A 38 5.85 14.47 11.37
CA GLU A 38 6.77 15.34 12.12
C GLU A 38 7.45 14.56 13.24
N LEU A 39 6.70 13.73 13.98
CA LEU A 39 7.28 12.82 14.97
C LEU A 39 8.28 11.86 14.35
N ALA A 40 8.03 11.38 13.14
CA ALA A 40 8.93 10.48 12.42
C ALA A 40 10.26 11.14 12.00
N ARG A 41 10.32 12.47 11.92
CA ARG A 41 11.55 13.22 11.62
C ARG A 41 12.45 13.38 12.85
N ILE A 42 11.90 13.21 14.05
CA ILE A 42 12.66 13.33 15.29
C ILE A 42 13.64 12.16 15.41
N LYS A 43 14.92 12.50 15.59
CA LYS A 43 16.00 11.54 15.84
C LYS A 43 15.62 10.68 17.05
N SER A 44 15.72 9.36 16.93
CA SER A 44 15.32 8.34 17.93
C SER A 44 13.83 7.94 17.98
N ILE A 45 12.92 8.64 17.31
CA ILE A 45 11.51 8.21 17.16
C ILE A 45 11.37 7.44 15.84
N GLY A 46 11.62 8.11 14.71
CA GLY A 46 11.42 7.50 13.40
C GLY A 46 9.97 7.08 13.13
N GLY A 47 9.71 6.52 11.94
CA GLY A 47 8.35 6.15 11.53
C GLY A 47 7.70 5.08 12.41
N TYR A 48 8.48 4.10 12.87
CA TYR A 48 7.97 2.98 13.65
C TYR A 48 7.43 3.40 15.01
N TYR A 49 8.19 4.20 15.78
CA TYR A 49 7.71 4.65 17.08
C TYR A 49 6.67 5.76 16.96
N ALA A 50 6.71 6.60 15.92
CA ALA A 50 5.70 7.63 15.71
C ALA A 50 4.27 7.04 15.58
N ILE A 51 4.14 5.90 14.89
CA ILE A 51 2.87 5.16 14.77
C ILE A 51 2.44 4.62 16.14
N ARG A 52 3.34 3.90 16.84
CA ARG A 52 3.03 3.28 18.13
C ARG A 52 2.69 4.27 19.24
N ILE A 53 3.34 5.44 19.25
CA ILE A 53 3.04 6.51 20.21
C ILE A 53 1.63 7.05 19.98
N LYS A 54 1.21 7.24 18.72
CA LYS A 54 -0.15 7.68 18.40
C LYS A 54 -1.20 6.62 18.74
N GLU A 55 -0.92 5.35 18.50
CA GLU A 55 -1.80 4.25 18.90
C GLU A 55 -1.93 4.19 20.43
N ALA A 56 -0.83 4.36 21.17
CA ALA A 56 -0.84 4.40 22.62
C ALA A 56 -1.64 5.60 23.16
N LEU A 57 -1.56 6.76 22.52
CA LEU A 57 -2.39 7.92 22.86
C LEU A 57 -3.88 7.67 22.62
N ALA A 58 -4.24 7.10 21.46
CA ALA A 58 -5.62 6.74 21.17
C ALA A 58 -6.16 5.70 22.17
N ALA A 59 -5.32 4.77 22.62
CA ALA A 59 -5.68 3.77 23.63
C ALA A 59 -5.95 4.42 25.02
N LEU A 60 -5.23 5.48 25.37
CA LEU A 60 -5.46 6.26 26.60
C LEU A 60 -6.80 7.01 26.54
N ASP A 61 -7.13 7.60 25.38
CA ASP A 61 -8.42 8.27 25.16
C ASP A 61 -9.61 7.31 25.27
N SER A 62 -9.48 6.12 24.68
CA SER A 62 -10.52 5.09 24.75
C SER A 62 -10.75 4.55 26.17
N ARG A 63 -9.80 4.73 27.10
CA ARG A 63 -9.98 4.38 28.52
C ARG A 63 -10.69 5.47 29.33
N GLN A 64 -10.67 6.73 28.87
CA GLN A 64 -11.39 7.83 29.52
C GLN A 64 -12.85 7.93 29.10
N THR A 65 -13.28 7.18 28.09
CA THR A 65 -14.64 7.21 27.55
C THR A 65 -15.30 5.84 27.63
N ALA A 66 -15.44 5.30 28.85
CA ALA A 66 -16.39 4.23 29.12
C ALA A 66 -17.80 4.83 29.34
N ALA A 67 -18.33 5.49 28.31
CA ALA A 67 -19.72 5.89 28.21
C ALA A 67 -20.08 5.97 26.71
N ALA A 68 -20.80 4.93 26.26
CA ALA A 68 -21.61 4.78 25.03
C ALA A 68 -21.08 5.30 23.68
N PRO A 69 -20.94 4.46 22.63
CA PRO A 69 -20.70 4.93 21.28
C PRO A 69 -22.02 5.16 20.53
N GLU A 70 -22.32 6.41 20.17
CA GLU A 70 -23.09 6.70 18.96
C GLU A 70 -22.12 6.81 17.75
N PRO A 71 -22.52 6.34 16.55
CA PRO A 71 -21.61 6.17 15.43
C PRO A 71 -21.49 7.46 14.61
N ALA A 72 -20.48 8.28 14.88
CA ALA A 72 -20.12 9.41 14.01
C ALA A 72 -18.99 9.00 13.06
N VAL A 73 -19.39 8.75 11.81
CA VAL A 73 -18.56 8.61 10.61
C VAL A 73 -17.60 9.79 10.48
N GLN A 74 -16.29 9.55 10.54
CA GLN A 74 -15.29 10.48 10.01
C GLN A 74 -14.25 9.73 9.19
N THR A 75 -14.53 9.69 7.88
CA THR A 75 -13.59 9.33 6.82
C THR A 75 -12.48 10.37 6.79
N THR A 76 -11.42 10.16 7.58
CA THR A 76 -10.20 10.97 7.45
C THR A 76 -9.32 10.36 6.38
N GLU A 77 -9.29 11.00 5.22
CA GLU A 77 -8.36 10.74 4.13
C GLU A 77 -6.92 10.96 4.62
N LYS A 78 -6.32 9.92 5.20
CA LYS A 78 -4.87 9.84 5.34
C LYS A 78 -4.31 9.59 3.95
N THR A 79 -3.78 10.64 3.31
CA THR A 79 -2.80 10.51 2.23
C THR A 79 -1.49 9.96 2.80
N ALA A 80 -1.52 8.72 3.28
CA ALA A 80 -0.35 7.95 3.67
C ALA A 80 0.33 7.49 2.37
N GLY A 81 1.65 7.65 2.28
CA GLY A 81 2.40 7.13 1.15
C GLY A 81 2.07 5.64 0.91
N LEU A 82 2.10 5.21 -0.36
CA LEU A 82 1.81 3.85 -0.82
C LEU A 82 2.08 2.79 0.26
N SER A 83 1.01 2.19 0.79
CA SER A 83 1.10 1.13 1.81
C SER A 83 2.14 0.11 1.40
N GLN A 84 2.99 -0.28 2.36
CA GLN A 84 4.09 -1.20 2.14
C GLN A 84 3.60 -2.52 1.51
N ASP A 85 2.36 -2.91 1.79
CA ASP A 85 1.74 -4.12 1.29
C ASP A 85 1.28 -3.99 -0.16
N THR A 86 0.78 -2.82 -0.57
CA THR A 86 0.49 -2.51 -1.98
C THR A 86 1.77 -2.62 -2.82
N LYS A 87 2.88 -2.05 -2.34
CA LYS A 87 4.20 -2.18 -3.02
C LYS A 87 4.64 -3.64 -3.13
N LYS A 88 4.51 -4.41 -2.05
CA LYS A 88 4.85 -5.85 -2.05
C LYS A 88 3.99 -6.64 -3.04
N SER A 89 2.68 -6.42 -3.08
CA SER A 89 1.76 -7.11 -4.01
C SER A 89 2.09 -6.77 -5.46
N LEU A 90 2.28 -5.48 -5.78
CA LEU A 90 2.64 -5.02 -7.13
C LEU A 90 4.01 -5.57 -7.60
N LYS A 91 5.00 -5.66 -6.71
CA LYS A 91 6.30 -6.28 -7.00
C LYS A 91 6.15 -7.79 -7.28
N LYS A 92 5.35 -8.51 -6.49
CA LYS A 92 5.03 -9.93 -6.72
C LYS A 92 4.34 -10.13 -8.07
N LEU A 93 3.38 -9.28 -8.41
CA LEU A 93 2.68 -9.32 -9.71
C LEU A 93 3.64 -9.06 -10.88
N THR A 94 4.51 -8.05 -10.77
CA THR A 94 5.51 -7.73 -11.80
C THR A 94 6.44 -8.91 -12.07
N ARG A 95 6.95 -9.56 -11.01
CA ARG A 95 7.74 -10.81 -11.13
C ARG A 95 6.93 -11.89 -11.85
N ARG A 96 5.65 -12.07 -11.50
CA ARG A 96 4.81 -13.08 -12.13
C ARG A 96 4.52 -12.80 -13.60
N LEU A 97 4.29 -11.55 -13.98
CA LEU A 97 4.13 -11.14 -15.37
C LEU A 97 5.38 -11.48 -16.19
N ASN A 98 6.57 -11.22 -15.66
CA ASN A 98 7.82 -11.58 -16.32
C ASN A 98 7.96 -13.11 -16.45
N SER A 99 7.73 -13.86 -15.37
CA SER A 99 7.77 -15.34 -15.44
C SER A 99 6.73 -15.92 -16.40
N ALA A 100 5.53 -15.34 -16.46
CA ALA A 100 4.49 -15.79 -17.38
C ALA A 100 4.87 -15.54 -18.84
N ARG A 101 5.56 -14.42 -19.13
CA ARG A 101 6.09 -14.14 -20.47
C ARG A 101 7.11 -15.16 -20.93
N GLU A 102 7.92 -15.71 -20.02
CA GLU A 102 8.86 -16.78 -20.34
C GLU A 102 8.13 -18.10 -20.55
N LYS A 103 7.25 -18.47 -19.62
CA LYS A 103 6.50 -19.75 -19.67
C LYS A 103 5.51 -19.86 -20.82
N LEU A 104 4.99 -18.73 -21.29
CA LEU A 104 4.04 -18.67 -22.41
C LEU A 104 4.75 -18.45 -23.75
N LYS A 105 6.10 -18.46 -23.85
CA LYS A 105 6.77 -18.37 -25.16
C LYS A 105 6.33 -19.55 -26.04
N PRO A 106 5.75 -19.30 -27.23
CA PRO A 106 5.41 -20.37 -28.16
C PRO A 106 6.70 -20.83 -28.85
N LEU A 107 7.42 -21.76 -28.23
CA LEU A 107 8.74 -22.24 -28.70
C LEU A 107 8.72 -22.74 -30.15
N TRP A 108 7.59 -23.27 -30.65
CA TRP A 108 7.52 -23.89 -32.00
C TRP A 108 6.17 -23.71 -32.72
N LYS A 109 5.25 -22.89 -32.20
CA LYS A 109 3.86 -22.80 -32.70
C LYS A 109 3.56 -21.43 -33.28
N LYS A 110 3.85 -21.20 -34.57
CA LYS A 110 3.59 -19.96 -35.31
C LYS A 110 2.17 -19.42 -35.09
N LYS A 111 1.16 -20.31 -35.05
CA LYS A 111 -0.26 -19.95 -34.79
C LYS A 111 -0.54 -19.22 -33.46
N TYR A 112 0.38 -19.30 -32.50
CA TYR A 112 0.24 -18.61 -31.19
C TYR A 112 1.16 -17.39 -31.06
N LEU A 113 2.01 -17.12 -32.06
CA LEU A 113 2.96 -16.01 -32.01
C LEU A 113 2.25 -14.66 -31.90
N ALA A 114 1.21 -14.42 -32.71
CA ALA A 114 0.42 -13.17 -32.65
C ALA A 114 -0.20 -12.97 -31.27
N LEU A 115 -0.81 -14.02 -30.70
CA LEU A 115 -1.41 -13.98 -29.36
C LEU A 115 -0.38 -13.73 -28.26
N TYR A 116 0.82 -14.29 -28.40
CA TYR A 116 1.93 -14.05 -27.50
C TYR A 116 2.44 -12.60 -27.59
N ILE A 117 2.57 -12.04 -28.80
CA ILE A 117 2.98 -10.65 -29.01
C ILE A 117 2.00 -9.70 -28.32
N ASP A 118 0.70 -9.92 -28.50
CA ASP A 118 -0.34 -9.14 -27.83
C ASP A 118 -0.24 -9.25 -26.31
N PHE A 119 -0.11 -10.47 -25.80
CA PHE A 119 0.09 -10.73 -24.38
C PHE A 119 1.32 -10.00 -23.83
N LYS A 120 2.45 -10.05 -24.54
CA LYS A 120 3.71 -9.37 -24.20
C LYS A 120 3.51 -7.85 -24.18
N LYS A 121 2.82 -7.29 -25.18
CA LYS A 121 2.51 -5.85 -25.27
C LYS A 121 1.65 -5.40 -24.09
N GLN A 122 0.58 -6.13 -23.76
CA GLN A 122 -0.27 -5.78 -22.61
C GLN A 122 0.46 -5.95 -21.28
N SER A 123 1.27 -7.00 -21.13
CA SER A 123 2.09 -7.23 -19.93
C SER A 123 3.06 -6.07 -19.69
N ASN A 124 3.79 -5.65 -20.74
CA ASN A 124 4.70 -4.51 -20.66
C ASN A 124 3.97 -3.21 -20.30
N LYS A 125 2.78 -2.99 -20.86
CA LYS A 125 1.93 -1.83 -20.55
C LYS A 125 1.50 -1.83 -19.08
N ALA A 126 1.08 -2.98 -18.54
CA ALA A 126 0.74 -3.11 -17.14
C ALA A 126 1.95 -2.82 -16.23
N ILE A 127 3.12 -3.42 -16.51
CA ILE A 127 4.36 -3.19 -15.76
C ILE A 127 4.74 -1.70 -15.75
N ARG A 128 4.66 -1.02 -16.91
CA ARG A 128 4.93 0.43 -16.99
C ARG A 128 3.98 1.24 -16.11
N ARG A 129 2.70 0.88 -16.05
CA ARG A 129 1.70 1.56 -15.20
C ARG A 129 1.96 1.31 -13.72
N ILE A 130 2.27 0.08 -13.34
CA ILE A 130 2.67 -0.28 -11.98
C ILE A 130 3.86 0.58 -11.54
N LYS A 131 4.93 0.63 -12.36
CA LYS A 131 6.11 1.47 -12.07
C LYS A 131 5.78 2.95 -11.95
N LYS A 132 4.82 3.46 -12.73
CA LYS A 132 4.36 4.86 -12.62
C LYS A 132 3.64 5.10 -11.28
N ILE A 133 2.79 4.17 -10.85
CA ILE A 133 2.12 4.26 -9.54
C ILE A 133 3.15 4.18 -8.41
N GLU A 134 4.11 3.26 -8.48
CA GLU A 134 5.18 3.15 -7.48
C GLU A 134 5.99 4.44 -7.32
N LYS A 135 6.21 5.19 -8.42
CA LYS A 135 6.91 6.48 -8.42
C LYS A 135 6.05 7.64 -7.94
N LYS A 136 4.76 7.67 -8.30
CA LYS A 136 3.80 8.71 -7.89
C LYS A 136 3.27 8.39 -6.48
N GLN A 137 4.11 8.59 -5.48
CA GLN A 137 3.73 8.40 -4.08
C GLN A 137 2.61 9.38 -3.71
N GLY A 138 1.45 8.87 -3.25
CA GLY A 138 0.41 9.69 -2.60
C GLY A 138 -0.83 10.07 -3.44
N LEU A 139 -1.05 9.48 -4.63
CA LEU A 139 -2.23 9.79 -5.47
C LEU A 139 -3.43 8.87 -5.31
N LEU A 140 -3.35 7.83 -4.47
CA LEU A 140 -4.41 6.83 -4.36
C LEU A 140 -5.00 6.79 -2.96
N THR A 141 -6.31 6.70 -2.88
CA THR A 141 -7.03 6.51 -1.61
C THR A 141 -6.85 5.09 -1.10
N ASP A 142 -7.07 4.86 0.21
CA ASP A 142 -6.93 3.53 0.82
C ASP A 142 -7.84 2.48 0.15
N GLN A 143 -9.06 2.88 -0.21
CA GLN A 143 -10.00 2.02 -0.95
C GLN A 143 -9.48 1.64 -2.34
N GLU A 144 -8.83 2.58 -3.04
CA GLU A 144 -8.21 2.29 -4.33
C GLU A 144 -7.02 1.35 -4.19
N MET A 145 -6.22 1.53 -3.13
CA MET A 145 -5.09 0.64 -2.83
C MET A 145 -5.57 -0.79 -2.58
N GLU A 146 -6.62 -0.98 -1.77
CA GLU A 146 -7.19 -2.29 -1.49
C GLU A 146 -7.76 -2.95 -2.77
N LYS A 147 -8.51 -2.19 -3.58
CA LYS A 147 -9.01 -2.66 -4.88
C LYS A 147 -7.87 -3.08 -5.82
N ILE A 148 -6.73 -2.39 -5.76
CA ILE A 148 -5.53 -2.75 -6.54
C ILE A 148 -4.89 -4.02 -6.02
N ILE A 149 -4.76 -4.19 -4.70
CA ILE A 149 -4.21 -5.41 -4.07
C ILE A 149 -5.05 -6.62 -4.47
N ASN A 150 -6.36 -6.57 -4.25
CA ASN A 150 -7.27 -7.68 -4.52
C ASN A 150 -7.23 -8.11 -6.00
N ARG A 151 -7.20 -7.14 -6.92
CA ARG A 151 -7.09 -7.43 -8.36
C ARG A 151 -5.70 -7.91 -8.75
N SER A 152 -4.66 -7.38 -8.12
CA SER A 152 -3.28 -7.82 -8.33
C SER A 152 -3.13 -9.30 -7.95
N ASP A 153 -3.64 -9.70 -6.80
CA ASP A 153 -3.57 -11.08 -6.34
C ASP A 153 -4.46 -12.02 -7.16
N ALA A 154 -5.65 -11.58 -7.55
CA ALA A 154 -6.49 -12.33 -8.48
C ALA A 154 -5.78 -12.56 -9.84
N LEU A 155 -5.20 -11.50 -10.42
CA LEU A 155 -4.45 -11.61 -11.68
C LEU A 155 -3.22 -12.50 -11.53
N ARG A 156 -2.51 -12.41 -10.41
CA ARG A 156 -1.36 -13.26 -10.09
C ARG A 156 -1.75 -14.74 -10.05
N GLN A 157 -2.87 -15.09 -9.44
CA GLN A 157 -3.36 -16.47 -9.41
C GLN A 157 -3.76 -16.96 -10.81
N ARG A 158 -4.44 -16.13 -11.61
CA ARG A 158 -4.79 -16.48 -13.00
C ARG A 158 -3.56 -16.64 -13.90
N LEU A 159 -2.55 -15.81 -13.74
CA LEU A 159 -1.24 -15.99 -14.40
C LEU A 159 -0.54 -17.27 -13.91
N LYS A 160 -0.75 -17.67 -12.66
CA LYS A 160 -0.18 -18.91 -12.12
C LYS A 160 -0.78 -20.14 -12.78
N THR A 161 -2.09 -20.20 -12.89
CA THR A 161 -2.81 -21.34 -13.47
C THR A 161 -2.70 -21.33 -15.00
N GLY A 162 -2.87 -20.17 -15.65
CA GLY A 162 -2.86 -20.03 -17.10
C GLY A 162 -1.49 -20.28 -17.75
N ALA A 163 -0.40 -19.96 -17.06
CA ALA A 163 0.95 -20.20 -17.61
C ALA A 163 1.38 -21.68 -17.62
N ARG A 164 0.60 -22.60 -17.01
CA ARG A 164 0.94 -24.04 -16.99
C ARG A 164 0.68 -24.74 -18.33
N LYS A 165 -0.35 -24.32 -19.07
CA LYS A 165 -0.76 -24.95 -20.33
C LYS A 165 -1.10 -23.87 -21.37
N PRO A 166 -0.16 -23.50 -22.26
CA PRO A 166 -0.39 -22.48 -23.28
C PRO A 166 -1.40 -22.96 -24.34
N LYS A 167 -2.65 -22.49 -24.21
CA LYS A 167 -3.73 -22.70 -25.19
C LYS A 167 -4.22 -21.35 -25.73
N LYS A 168 -4.80 -21.34 -26.94
CA LYS A 168 -5.39 -20.14 -27.58
C LYS A 168 -6.36 -19.39 -26.65
N LYS A 169 -7.28 -20.13 -26.01
CA LYS A 169 -8.25 -19.57 -25.06
C LYS A 169 -7.55 -18.91 -23.85
N THR A 170 -6.50 -19.53 -23.34
CA THR A 170 -5.72 -19.02 -22.21
C THR A 170 -5.03 -17.69 -22.54
N PHE A 171 -4.39 -17.58 -23.71
CA PHE A 171 -3.81 -16.30 -24.16
C PHE A 171 -4.84 -15.18 -24.24
N LYS A 172 -5.98 -15.44 -24.89
CA LYS A 172 -7.05 -14.44 -25.03
C LYS A 172 -7.56 -13.99 -23.66
N LYS A 173 -7.81 -14.94 -22.76
CA LYS A 173 -8.31 -14.67 -21.40
C LYS A 173 -7.32 -13.84 -20.59
N LEU A 174 -6.05 -14.28 -20.51
CA LEU A 174 -5.01 -13.56 -19.79
C LEU A 174 -4.77 -12.16 -20.36
N THR A 175 -4.78 -12.01 -21.68
CA THR A 175 -4.60 -10.70 -22.33
C THR A 175 -5.75 -9.75 -22.00
N ARG A 176 -6.99 -10.22 -22.00
CA ARG A 176 -8.17 -9.43 -21.60
C ARG A 176 -8.08 -8.99 -20.13
N GLU A 177 -7.67 -9.87 -19.24
CA GLU A 177 -7.52 -9.58 -17.82
C GLU A 177 -6.38 -8.60 -17.52
N ILE A 178 -5.23 -8.76 -18.18
CA ILE A 178 -4.13 -7.78 -18.06
C ILE A 178 -4.58 -6.43 -18.60
N LYS A 179 -5.31 -6.41 -19.72
CA LYS A 179 -5.84 -5.16 -20.30
C LYS A 179 -6.80 -4.48 -19.33
N SER A 180 -7.75 -5.20 -18.75
CA SER A 180 -8.72 -4.64 -17.79
C SER A 180 -8.03 -4.17 -16.50
N PHE A 181 -7.12 -4.96 -15.94
CA PHE A 181 -6.31 -4.57 -14.79
C PHE A 181 -5.52 -3.29 -15.10
N SER A 182 -4.80 -3.28 -16.22
CA SER A 182 -4.00 -2.12 -16.61
C SER A 182 -4.87 -0.87 -16.76
N ALA A 183 -6.10 -0.99 -17.31
CA ALA A 183 -7.01 0.13 -17.51
C ALA A 183 -7.39 0.77 -16.17
N LYS A 184 -7.64 -0.05 -15.15
CA LYS A 184 -7.94 0.41 -13.79
C LYS A 184 -6.74 1.00 -13.03
N LEU A 185 -5.52 0.79 -13.55
CA LEU A 185 -4.31 1.47 -13.08
C LEU A 185 -4.08 2.83 -13.77
N LYS A 186 -4.92 3.24 -14.73
CA LYS A 186 -4.94 4.66 -15.12
C LYS A 186 -5.55 5.41 -13.93
N ALA A 187 -4.79 6.32 -13.34
CA ALA A 187 -5.34 7.29 -12.41
C ALA A 187 -6.55 7.98 -13.06
N PRO A 188 -7.58 8.35 -12.27
CA PRO A 188 -8.60 9.28 -12.77
C PRO A 188 -7.86 10.49 -13.36
N LYS A 189 -8.29 10.94 -14.55
CA LYS A 189 -7.91 12.27 -15.01
C LYS A 189 -8.49 13.20 -13.96
N ALA A 190 -7.62 13.98 -13.31
CA ALA A 190 -8.03 15.16 -12.57
C ALA A 190 -8.82 16.09 -13.51
#